data_AF-A0A645I4A5-F1
#
_entry.id   AF-A0A645I4A5-F1
#
_cell.length_a   1.000
_cell.length_b   1.000
_cell.length_c   1.000
_cell.angle_alpha   90.00
_cell.angle_beta   90.00
_cell.angle_gamma   90.00
#
_symmetry.space_group_name_H-M   'P 1'
#
loop_
_entity.id
_entity.type
_entity.pdbx_description
1 polymer ?
#
loop_
_entity_poly.entity_id
_entity_poly.type
_entity_poly.pdbx_seq_one_letter_code
_entity_poly.pdbx_strand_id
1 'polypeptide(L)'
;MDKTVAHTNGLYGQKPSDDATMAGILVRPKQAAILFSGPPMDPAEDSFLADRVLAFEGTRIVCGGTTGNIVGKYSGHMVLTDVDSGRLDIPPMGILPGIDLMTEGIITLTSVLEWIEVTQGNAGLLPKDNSGAVQVARALLNADEITLLVGLKVNPSYQNPDLPPSISIRKNLLEKIADRLTKLKKQVTIEFH
;
A
#
# COMPACT_ATOMS: atom_id res chain seq x y z
N MET A 1 7.36 23.88 19.17
CA MET A 1 6.76 25.04 18.47
C MET A 1 6.56 26.21 19.43
N ASP A 2 5.81 26.02 20.51
CA ASP A 2 5.37 27.10 21.41
C ASP A 2 6.51 27.92 22.06
N LYS A 3 7.59 27.25 22.48
CA LYS A 3 8.77 27.95 23.03
C LYS A 3 9.44 28.85 21.99
N THR A 4 9.53 28.40 20.74
CA THR A 4 10.17 29.15 19.65
C THR A 4 9.31 30.36 19.28
N VAL A 5 7.99 30.17 19.16
CA VAL A 5 7.03 31.26 18.89
C VAL A 5 7.04 32.30 20.02
N ALA A 6 7.04 31.86 21.28
CA ALA A 6 7.13 32.75 22.43
C ALA A 6 8.45 33.55 22.46
N HIS A 7 9.57 32.91 22.10
CA HIS A 7 10.86 33.58 22.01
C HIS A 7 10.88 34.64 20.90
N THR A 8 10.39 34.32 19.71
CA THR A 8 10.26 35.26 18.60
C THR A 8 9.37 36.44 18.98
N ASN A 9 8.19 36.21 19.57
CA ASN A 9 7.31 37.27 20.04
C ASN A 9 7.97 38.17 21.10
N GLY A 10 8.83 37.62 21.94
CA GLY A 10 9.66 38.37 22.89
C GLY A 10 10.64 39.32 22.19
N LEU A 11 11.32 38.85 21.14
CA LEU A 11 12.26 39.67 20.33
C LEU A 11 11.56 40.84 19.64
N TYR A 12 10.31 40.67 19.23
CA TYR A 12 9.50 41.73 18.61
C TYR A 12 8.67 42.54 19.61
N GLY A 13 8.85 42.36 20.92
CA GLY A 13 8.09 43.11 21.93
C GLY A 13 6.57 42.94 21.78
N GLN A 14 6.12 41.75 21.37
CA GLN A 14 4.71 41.43 21.02
C GLN A 14 4.12 42.29 19.89
N LYS A 15 4.95 43.04 19.16
CA LYS A 15 4.59 43.88 18.01
C LYS A 15 5.48 43.51 16.82
N PRO A 16 5.21 42.36 16.15
CA PRO A 16 5.96 41.99 14.96
C PRO A 16 5.82 43.10 13.91
N SER A 17 6.97 43.67 13.48
CA SER A 17 7.02 44.73 12.48
C SER A 17 7.74 44.33 11.19
N ASP A 18 8.37 43.16 11.16
CA ASP A 18 9.14 42.59 10.04
C ASP A 18 8.90 41.07 9.96
N ASP A 19 9.23 40.44 8.84
CA ASP A 19 8.88 39.03 8.58
C ASP A 19 9.81 38.07 9.35
N ALA A 20 9.27 37.39 10.37
CA ALA A 20 9.95 36.29 11.06
C ALA A 20 9.64 34.95 10.37
N THR A 21 10.64 34.34 9.72
CA THR A 21 10.51 33.03 9.07
C THR A 21 11.04 31.91 9.97
N MET A 22 10.28 30.84 10.12
CA MET A 22 10.71 29.61 10.80
C MET A 22 10.66 28.44 9.81
N ALA A 23 11.78 27.75 9.63
CA ALA A 23 11.87 26.53 8.85
C ALA A 23 12.13 25.33 9.77
N GLY A 24 11.33 24.28 9.63
CA GLY A 24 11.54 22.98 10.28
C GLY A 24 11.95 21.94 9.25
N ILE A 25 13.01 21.18 9.55
CA ILE A 25 13.46 20.07 8.70
C ILE A 25 13.33 18.79 9.55
N LEU A 26 12.54 17.84 9.07
CA LEU A 26 12.47 16.51 9.63
C LEU A 26 13.33 15.57 8.78
N VAL A 27 14.44 15.11 9.33
CA VAL A 27 15.28 14.07 8.71
C VAL A 27 14.91 12.73 9.32
N ARG A 28 14.49 11.77 8.49
CA ARG A 28 14.20 10.40 8.89
C ARG A 28 14.67 9.41 7.82
N PRO A 29 14.91 8.13 8.17
CA PRO A 29 15.09 7.08 7.17
C PRO A 29 13.89 7.01 6.22
N LYS A 30 14.20 6.74 4.94
CA LYS A 30 13.19 6.52 3.92
C LYS A 30 12.45 5.22 4.21
N GLN A 31 11.13 5.25 4.12
CA GLN A 31 10.28 4.08 4.26
C GLN A 31 9.88 3.61 2.87
N ALA A 32 10.17 2.36 2.54
CA ALA A 32 9.82 1.76 1.26
C ALA A 32 8.73 0.69 1.45
N ALA A 33 7.86 0.53 0.46
CA ALA A 33 6.87 -0.53 0.41
C ALA A 33 6.83 -1.18 -0.97
N ILE A 34 6.66 -2.50 -1.01
CA ILE A 34 6.38 -3.25 -2.23
C ILE A 34 5.00 -3.89 -2.11
N LEU A 35 4.18 -3.75 -3.14
CA LEU A 35 2.87 -4.39 -3.24
C LEU A 35 2.81 -5.22 -4.50
N PHE A 36 2.64 -6.54 -4.32
CA PHE A 36 2.43 -7.48 -5.41
C PHE A 36 0.99 -7.94 -5.46
N SER A 37 0.31 -7.69 -6.58
CA SER A 37 -1.04 -8.19 -6.81
C SER A 37 -1.22 -8.77 -8.19
N GLY A 38 -1.75 -9.99 -8.21
CA GLY A 38 -2.02 -10.74 -9.42
C GLY A 38 -0.85 -11.63 -9.83
N PRO A 39 -1.12 -12.84 -10.33
CA PRO A 39 -0.08 -13.65 -10.97
C PRO A 39 0.41 -12.96 -12.27
N PRO A 40 1.71 -13.06 -12.59
CA PRO A 40 2.25 -12.55 -13.86
C PRO A 40 1.66 -13.31 -15.05
N MET A 41 1.64 -12.66 -16.21
CA MET A 41 1.19 -13.27 -17.46
C MET A 41 2.09 -14.45 -17.86
N ASP A 42 3.41 -14.27 -17.73
CA ASP A 42 4.40 -15.33 -17.92
C ASP A 42 4.73 -16.03 -16.59
N PRO A 43 4.37 -17.32 -16.42
CA PRO A 43 4.74 -18.08 -15.22
C PRO A 43 6.26 -18.23 -15.00
N ALA A 44 7.10 -18.00 -16.01
CA ALA A 44 8.55 -17.99 -15.83
C ALA A 44 9.02 -16.85 -14.90
N GLU A 45 8.25 -15.77 -14.79
CA GLU A 45 8.54 -14.65 -13.89
C GLU A 45 8.15 -14.92 -12.42
N ASP A 46 7.40 -16.00 -12.16
CA ASP A 46 6.88 -16.31 -10.81
C ASP A 46 8.00 -16.34 -9.75
N SER A 47 9.12 -16.99 -10.06
CA SER A 47 10.27 -17.12 -9.15
C SER A 47 10.94 -15.77 -8.89
N PHE A 48 11.21 -15.03 -9.97
CA PHE A 48 11.84 -13.72 -9.92
C PHE A 48 11.02 -12.72 -9.11
N LEU A 49 9.70 -12.65 -9.32
CA LEU A 49 8.83 -11.74 -8.59
C LEU A 49 8.68 -12.15 -7.13
N ALA A 50 8.59 -13.45 -6.84
CA ALA A 50 8.55 -13.93 -5.46
C ALA A 50 9.84 -13.57 -4.71
N ASP A 51 11.01 -13.85 -5.29
CA ASP A 51 12.31 -13.52 -4.69
C ASP A 51 12.45 -12.02 -4.48
N ARG A 52 12.01 -11.21 -5.44
CA ARG A 52 12.06 -9.75 -5.34
C ARG A 52 11.21 -9.20 -4.20
N VAL A 53 10.01 -9.77 -3.96
CA VAL A 53 9.17 -9.40 -2.82
C VAL A 53 9.79 -9.86 -1.50
N LEU A 54 10.28 -11.10 -1.42
CA LEU A 54 10.86 -11.68 -0.21
C LEU A 54 12.16 -10.99 0.22
N ALA A 55 12.98 -10.58 -0.74
CA ALA A 55 14.24 -9.87 -0.52
C ALA A 55 14.06 -8.36 -0.30
N PHE A 56 12.84 -7.83 -0.45
CA PHE A 56 12.61 -6.39 -0.37
C PHE A 56 12.89 -5.84 1.04
N GLU A 57 13.65 -4.76 1.11
CA GLU A 57 13.93 -4.03 2.34
C GLU A 57 12.89 -2.92 2.55
N GLY A 58 11.84 -3.26 3.31
CA GLY A 58 10.70 -2.40 3.56
C GLY A 58 9.45 -3.23 3.80
N THR A 59 8.28 -2.59 3.75
CA THR A 59 7.00 -3.28 3.97
C THR A 59 6.63 -4.12 2.75
N ARG A 60 6.40 -5.42 2.95
CA ARG A 60 6.08 -6.41 1.91
C ARG A 60 4.59 -6.73 1.94
N ILE A 61 3.92 -6.40 0.86
CA ILE A 61 2.46 -6.52 0.74
C ILE A 61 2.15 -7.46 -0.43
N VAL A 62 1.32 -8.47 -0.19
CA VAL A 62 0.81 -9.37 -1.22
C VAL A 62 -0.71 -9.37 -1.17
N CYS A 63 -1.34 -9.03 -2.30
CA CYS A 63 -2.79 -8.96 -2.42
C CYS A 63 -3.30 -10.04 -3.41
N GLY A 64 -4.05 -11.00 -2.89
CA GLY A 64 -4.77 -12.03 -3.63
C GLY A 64 -4.20 -13.44 -3.45
N GLY A 65 -5.09 -14.42 -3.25
CA GLY A 65 -4.71 -15.79 -2.92
C GLY A 65 -3.78 -16.47 -3.94
N THR A 66 -4.02 -16.31 -5.25
CA THR A 66 -3.14 -16.90 -6.28
C THR A 66 -1.73 -16.30 -6.24
N THR A 67 -1.63 -14.97 -6.04
CA THR A 67 -0.36 -14.27 -5.87
C THR A 67 0.36 -14.77 -4.62
N GLY A 68 -0.37 -14.89 -3.50
CA GLY A 68 0.16 -15.43 -2.25
C GLY A 68 0.66 -16.85 -2.39
N ASN A 69 -0.03 -17.71 -3.14
CA ASN A 69 0.40 -19.07 -3.41
C ASN A 69 1.69 -19.14 -4.24
N ILE A 70 1.89 -18.19 -5.17
CA ILE A 70 3.17 -18.07 -5.89
C ILE A 70 4.28 -17.75 -4.88
N VAL A 71 4.13 -16.69 -4.10
CA VAL A 71 5.15 -16.30 -3.10
C VAL A 71 5.38 -17.41 -2.07
N GLY A 72 4.32 -18.09 -1.62
CA GLY A 72 4.38 -19.23 -0.71
C GLY A 72 5.18 -20.40 -1.27
N LYS A 73 4.92 -20.77 -2.53
CA LYS A 73 5.66 -21.83 -3.22
C LYS A 73 7.17 -21.57 -3.23
N TYR A 74 7.62 -20.35 -3.52
CA TYR A 74 9.05 -20.02 -3.60
C TYR A 74 9.69 -19.72 -2.24
N SER A 75 8.92 -19.25 -1.26
CA SER A 75 9.39 -19.12 0.12
C SER A 75 9.41 -20.44 0.90
N GLY A 76 8.82 -21.52 0.35
CA GLY A 76 8.72 -22.82 1.02
C GLY A 76 7.63 -22.90 2.09
N HIS A 77 6.68 -21.96 2.08
CA HIS A 77 5.61 -21.87 3.07
C HIS A 77 4.22 -21.93 2.43
N MET A 78 3.25 -22.46 3.17
CA MET A 78 1.84 -22.40 2.75
C MET A 78 1.19 -21.12 3.29
N VAL A 79 0.31 -20.52 2.51
CA VAL A 79 -0.53 -19.41 2.98
C VAL A 79 -1.54 -19.97 3.96
N LEU A 80 -1.55 -19.45 5.18
CA LEU A 80 -2.57 -19.73 6.18
C LEU A 80 -3.58 -18.59 6.21
N THR A 81 -4.82 -18.87 6.60
CA THR A 81 -5.84 -17.84 6.79
C THR A 81 -5.94 -17.49 8.26
N ASP A 82 -5.89 -16.20 8.58
CA ASP A 82 -6.19 -15.68 9.91
C ASP A 82 -7.70 -15.48 10.04
N VAL A 83 -8.39 -16.51 10.54
CA VAL A 83 -9.86 -16.53 10.65
C VAL A 83 -10.37 -15.43 11.58
N ASP A 84 -9.60 -15.09 12.62
CA ASP A 84 -9.98 -14.09 13.63
C ASP A 84 -9.93 -12.65 13.10
N SER A 85 -9.20 -12.42 12.00
CA SER A 85 -9.14 -11.13 11.33
C SER A 85 -10.36 -10.82 10.44
N GLY A 86 -11.19 -11.84 10.13
CA GLY A 86 -12.38 -11.70 9.30
C GLY A 86 -13.61 -11.24 10.08
N ARG A 87 -14.46 -10.42 9.44
CA ARG A 87 -15.83 -10.10 9.92
C ARG A 87 -16.80 -10.13 8.74
N LEU A 88 -18.11 -10.04 9.01
CA LEU A 88 -19.17 -10.22 7.99
C LEU A 88 -18.88 -9.49 6.67
N ASP A 89 -18.34 -8.26 6.75
CA ASP A 89 -18.05 -7.40 5.59
C ASP A 89 -16.54 -7.21 5.32
N ILE A 90 -15.65 -7.85 6.09
CA ILE A 90 -14.19 -7.74 5.88
C ILE A 90 -13.58 -9.12 5.74
N PRO A 91 -12.94 -9.40 4.60
CA PRO A 91 -12.32 -10.69 4.39
C PRO A 91 -11.16 -10.91 5.38
N PRO A 92 -10.91 -12.17 5.78
CA PRO A 92 -9.77 -12.51 6.59
C PRO A 92 -8.45 -12.21 5.85
N MET A 93 -7.43 -11.89 6.61
CA MET A 93 -6.06 -11.78 6.13
C MET A 93 -5.42 -13.16 6.01
N GLY A 94 -4.38 -13.24 5.18
CA GLY A 94 -3.48 -14.37 5.13
C GLY A 94 -2.29 -14.17 6.05
N ILE A 95 -1.63 -15.28 6.39
CA ILE A 95 -0.34 -15.32 7.06
C ILE A 95 0.60 -16.06 6.14
N LEU A 96 1.71 -15.41 5.77
CA LEU A 96 2.77 -16.00 4.98
C LEU A 96 4.13 -15.52 5.52
N PRO A 97 4.97 -16.41 6.08
CA PRO A 97 6.29 -16.02 6.57
C PRO A 97 7.10 -15.26 5.52
N GLY A 98 7.68 -14.13 5.93
CA GLY A 98 8.43 -13.24 5.04
C GLY A 98 7.59 -12.16 4.36
N ILE A 99 6.27 -12.14 4.53
CA ILE A 99 5.34 -11.11 4.05
C ILE A 99 4.65 -10.43 5.24
N ASP A 100 4.66 -9.10 5.26
CA ASP A 100 4.10 -8.32 6.37
C ASP A 100 2.57 -8.24 6.29
N LEU A 101 2.03 -8.05 5.08
CA LEU A 101 0.60 -7.94 4.83
C LEU A 101 0.19 -8.85 3.69
N MET A 102 -0.50 -9.96 4.01
CA MET A 102 -1.11 -10.84 3.03
C MET A 102 -2.63 -10.65 3.10
N THR A 103 -3.24 -10.18 2.02
CA THR A 103 -4.66 -9.83 1.99
C THR A 103 -5.36 -10.43 0.78
N GLU A 104 -6.67 -10.24 0.71
CA GLU A 104 -7.41 -10.47 -0.53
C GLU A 104 -6.95 -9.53 -1.66
N GLY A 105 -7.37 -9.85 -2.88
CA GLY A 105 -7.00 -9.10 -4.08
C GLY A 105 -7.86 -7.84 -4.28
N ILE A 106 -8.73 -7.90 -5.30
CA ILE A 106 -9.48 -6.74 -5.81
C ILE A 106 -10.30 -6.04 -4.72
N ILE A 107 -10.99 -6.79 -3.84
CA ILE A 107 -11.82 -6.24 -2.78
C ILE A 107 -11.00 -5.33 -1.84
N THR A 108 -9.82 -5.81 -1.42
CA THR A 108 -8.93 -5.03 -0.56
C THR A 108 -8.43 -3.78 -1.27
N LEU A 109 -7.99 -3.92 -2.53
CA LEU A 109 -7.47 -2.80 -3.32
C LEU A 109 -8.51 -1.70 -3.58
N THR A 110 -9.78 -2.08 -3.80
CA THR A 110 -10.88 -1.11 -3.91
C THR A 110 -11.00 -0.27 -2.65
N SER A 111 -11.07 -0.91 -1.48
CA SER A 111 -11.15 -0.19 -0.20
C SER A 111 -9.89 0.62 0.11
N VAL A 112 -8.70 0.14 -0.27
CA VAL A 112 -7.45 0.90 -0.14
C VAL A 112 -7.51 2.21 -0.92
N LEU A 113 -8.00 2.17 -2.16
CA LEU A 113 -8.17 3.36 -2.98
C LEU A 113 -9.13 4.36 -2.32
N GLU A 114 -10.29 3.88 -1.85
CA GLU A 114 -11.27 4.69 -1.12
C GLU A 114 -10.64 5.36 0.12
N TRP A 115 -9.87 4.61 0.91
CA TRP A 115 -9.20 5.15 2.09
C TRP A 115 -8.16 6.23 1.76
N ILE A 116 -7.37 6.03 0.71
CA ILE A 116 -6.40 7.04 0.26
C ILE A 116 -7.13 8.33 -0.16
N GLU A 117 -8.28 8.21 -0.83
CA GLU A 117 -9.07 9.37 -1.27
C GLU A 117 -9.74 10.10 -0.09
N VAL A 118 -10.43 9.37 0.80
CA VAL A 118 -11.13 9.93 1.95
C VAL A 118 -10.18 10.61 2.92
N THR A 119 -9.01 10.01 3.16
CA THR A 119 -8.02 10.58 4.08
C THR A 119 -7.17 11.68 3.47
N GLN A 120 -7.25 11.88 2.14
CA GLN A 120 -6.41 12.82 1.39
C GLN A 120 -4.91 12.69 1.74
N GLY A 121 -4.46 11.45 1.96
CA GLY A 121 -3.08 11.15 2.32
C GLY A 121 -2.73 11.23 3.80
N ASN A 122 -3.66 11.64 4.67
CA ASN A 122 -3.41 11.70 6.11
C ASN A 122 -3.69 10.35 6.78
N ALA A 123 -2.64 9.56 7.01
CA ALA A 123 -2.73 8.26 7.69
C ALA A 123 -3.36 8.32 9.11
N GLY A 124 -3.38 9.49 9.75
CA GLY A 124 -4.04 9.71 11.04
C GLY A 124 -5.57 9.72 10.97
N LEU A 125 -6.15 9.89 9.78
CA LEU A 125 -7.61 9.84 9.55
C LEU A 125 -8.11 8.42 9.23
N LEU A 126 -7.20 7.46 9.02
CA LEU A 126 -7.59 6.06 8.85
C LEU A 126 -8.24 5.54 10.15
N PRO A 127 -9.28 4.69 10.06
CA PRO A 127 -9.90 4.09 11.23
C PRO A 127 -8.87 3.28 12.03
N LYS A 128 -9.14 3.10 13.31
CA LYS A 128 -8.32 2.27 14.22
C LYS A 128 -8.63 0.76 14.08
N ASP A 129 -9.21 0.35 12.95
CA ASP A 129 -9.46 -1.06 12.70
C ASP A 129 -8.22 -1.75 12.11
N ASN A 130 -8.16 -3.07 12.30
CA ASN A 130 -7.06 -3.91 11.82
C ASN A 130 -7.42 -4.63 10.51
N SER A 131 -8.35 -4.09 9.73
CA SER A 131 -8.70 -4.71 8.44
C SER A 131 -7.53 -4.68 7.47
N GLY A 132 -7.42 -5.69 6.60
CA GLY A 132 -6.36 -5.75 5.60
C GLY A 132 -6.30 -4.49 4.74
N ALA A 133 -7.46 -3.93 4.35
CA ALA A 133 -7.51 -2.69 3.58
C ALA A 133 -6.94 -1.48 4.33
N VAL A 134 -7.25 -1.33 5.62
CA VAL A 134 -6.74 -0.22 6.42
C VAL A 134 -5.25 -0.37 6.70
N GLN A 135 -4.79 -1.59 6.93
CA GLN A 135 -3.35 -1.87 7.12
C GLN A 135 -2.55 -1.59 5.84
N VAL A 136 -3.03 -2.03 4.68
CA VAL A 136 -2.40 -1.75 3.38
C VAL A 136 -2.42 -0.25 3.10
N ALA A 137 -3.56 0.43 3.28
CA ALA A 137 -3.64 1.88 3.09
C ALA A 137 -2.67 2.61 4.01
N ARG A 138 -2.57 2.20 5.28
CA ARG A 138 -1.62 2.78 6.25
C ARG A 138 -0.17 2.60 5.82
N ALA A 139 0.19 1.40 5.36
CA ALA A 139 1.54 1.12 4.88
C ALA A 139 1.91 2.01 3.68
N LEU A 140 1.02 2.12 2.69
CA LEU A 140 1.23 2.96 1.50
C LEU A 140 1.25 4.46 1.86
N LEU A 141 0.41 4.91 2.80
CA LEU A 141 0.39 6.31 3.24
C LEU A 141 1.62 6.69 4.08
N ASN A 142 2.26 5.75 4.75
CA ASN A 142 3.49 6.01 5.51
C ASN A 142 4.77 5.88 4.67
N ALA A 143 4.73 5.08 3.59
CA ALA A 143 5.86 4.90 2.68
C ALA A 143 6.18 6.17 1.87
N ASP A 144 7.47 6.40 1.64
CA ASP A 144 8.01 7.45 0.77
C ASP A 144 8.23 6.90 -0.65
N GLU A 145 8.68 5.65 -0.76
CA GLU A 145 8.92 4.90 -1.98
C GLU A 145 8.00 3.69 -2.06
N ILE A 146 7.34 3.50 -3.21
CA ILE A 146 6.35 2.47 -3.40
C ILE A 146 6.58 1.78 -4.73
N THR A 147 6.78 0.47 -4.72
CA THR A 147 6.83 -0.38 -5.90
C THR A 147 5.55 -1.20 -6.00
N LEU A 148 4.81 -1.04 -7.09
CA LEU A 148 3.60 -1.79 -7.40
C LEU A 148 3.92 -2.81 -8.50
N LEU A 149 3.92 -4.09 -8.14
CA LEU A 149 4.03 -5.20 -9.08
C LEU A 149 2.62 -5.68 -9.46
N VAL A 150 2.27 -5.56 -10.73
CA VAL A 150 0.92 -5.83 -11.24
C VAL A 150 0.94 -7.01 -12.19
N GLY A 151 0.42 -8.15 -11.71
CA GLY A 151 0.21 -9.32 -12.54
C GLY A 151 -1.00 -9.19 -13.47
N LEU A 152 -0.79 -9.48 -14.75
CA LEU A 152 -1.73 -9.33 -15.87
C LEU A 152 -2.38 -10.65 -16.28
N LYS A 153 -2.15 -11.76 -15.58
CA LYS A 153 -2.81 -13.03 -15.93
C LYS A 153 -4.32 -12.95 -15.66
N VAL A 154 -5.09 -13.35 -16.67
CA VAL A 154 -6.55 -13.40 -16.63
C VAL A 154 -6.96 -14.45 -15.61
N ASN A 155 -7.84 -14.11 -14.67
CA ASN A 155 -8.51 -15.13 -13.86
C ASN A 155 -9.74 -15.67 -14.63
N PRO A 156 -9.78 -16.96 -15.01
CA PRO A 156 -10.91 -17.56 -15.72
C PRO A 156 -12.22 -17.53 -14.92
N SER A 157 -12.15 -17.50 -13.59
CA SER A 157 -13.31 -17.57 -12.69
C SER A 157 -14.20 -16.32 -12.69
N TYR A 158 -13.76 -15.22 -13.32
CA TYR A 158 -14.50 -13.95 -13.40
C TYR A 158 -14.99 -13.64 -14.83
N GLN A 159 -15.37 -14.68 -15.59
CA GLN A 159 -16.10 -14.52 -16.85
C GLN A 159 -17.58 -14.27 -16.58
N ASN A 160 -17.92 -13.10 -16.00
CA ASN A 160 -19.25 -12.56 -16.20
C ASN A 160 -19.19 -11.71 -17.49
N PRO A 161 -19.89 -12.09 -18.58
CA PRO A 161 -19.91 -11.32 -19.82
C PRO A 161 -20.43 -9.88 -19.65
N ASP A 162 -21.13 -9.58 -18.54
CA ASP A 162 -21.62 -8.25 -18.20
C ASP A 162 -20.62 -7.40 -17.38
N LEU A 163 -19.48 -7.97 -16.97
CA LEU A 163 -18.44 -7.27 -16.20
C LEU A 163 -17.16 -7.08 -17.03
N PRO A 164 -16.43 -5.95 -16.86
CA PRO A 164 -15.13 -5.78 -17.49
C PRO A 164 -14.18 -6.93 -17.12
N PRO A 165 -13.27 -7.35 -18.02
CA PRO A 165 -12.30 -8.40 -17.72
C PRO A 165 -11.56 -8.10 -16.41
N SER A 166 -11.42 -9.09 -15.53
CA SER A 166 -10.83 -8.93 -14.18
C SER A 166 -9.44 -8.28 -14.17
N ILE A 167 -8.63 -8.46 -15.22
CA ILE A 167 -7.36 -7.75 -15.41
C ILE A 167 -7.57 -6.24 -15.52
N SER A 168 -8.58 -5.81 -16.29
CA SER A 168 -8.91 -4.41 -16.47
C SER A 168 -9.19 -3.75 -15.12
N ILE A 169 -9.87 -4.46 -14.22
CA ILE A 169 -10.20 -3.96 -12.88
C ILE A 169 -8.93 -3.83 -12.01
N ARG A 170 -8.12 -4.88 -11.87
CA ARG A 170 -6.89 -4.85 -11.04
C ARG A 170 -5.91 -3.80 -11.55
N LYS A 171 -5.63 -3.80 -12.86
CA LYS A 171 -4.75 -2.85 -13.51
C LYS A 171 -5.24 -1.42 -13.25
N ASN A 172 -6.51 -1.15 -13.51
CA ASN A 172 -7.08 0.18 -13.31
C ASN A 172 -7.04 0.64 -11.84
N LEU A 173 -7.29 -0.27 -10.89
CA LEU A 173 -7.19 0.04 -9.47
C LEU A 173 -5.76 0.41 -9.07
N LEU A 174 -4.76 -0.37 -9.47
CA LEU A 174 -3.36 -0.09 -9.12
C LEU A 174 -2.83 1.16 -9.83
N GLU A 175 -3.24 1.42 -11.07
CA GLU A 175 -2.95 2.68 -11.76
C GLU A 175 -3.57 3.88 -11.03
N LYS A 176 -4.82 3.78 -10.57
CA LYS A 176 -5.47 4.84 -9.77
C LYS A 176 -4.79 5.05 -8.43
N ILE A 177 -4.43 3.97 -7.72
CA ILE A 177 -3.68 4.04 -6.46
C ILE A 177 -2.33 4.74 -6.71
N ALA A 178 -1.61 4.36 -7.76
CA ALA A 178 -0.35 4.99 -8.13
C ALA A 178 -0.50 6.49 -8.40
N ASP A 179 -1.51 6.88 -9.18
CA ASP A 179 -1.83 8.29 -9.47
C ASP A 179 -2.13 9.07 -8.18
N ARG A 180 -2.96 8.53 -7.27
CA ARG A 180 -3.28 9.18 -6.00
C ARG A 180 -2.04 9.35 -5.12
N LEU A 181 -1.24 8.30 -4.95
CA LEU A 181 -0.01 8.36 -4.15
C LEU A 181 1.03 9.32 -4.74
N THR A 182 1.14 9.38 -6.08
CA THR A 182 2.01 10.34 -6.78
C THR A 182 1.54 11.79 -6.57
N LYS A 183 0.22 12.04 -6.61
CA LYS A 183 -0.36 13.36 -6.29
C LYS A 183 -0.08 13.78 -4.85
N LEU A 184 0.02 12.81 -3.93
CA LEU A 184 0.46 12.99 -2.55
C LEU A 184 1.99 13.10 -2.40
N LYS A 185 2.72 13.32 -3.49
CA LYS A 185 4.18 13.54 -3.54
C LYS A 185 5.02 12.34 -3.09
N LYS A 186 4.47 11.13 -3.18
CA LYS A 186 5.22 9.88 -2.99
C LYS A 186 5.93 9.48 -4.27
N GLN A 187 7.04 8.75 -4.15
CA GLN A 187 7.74 8.17 -5.28
C GLN A 187 7.14 6.79 -5.57
N VAL A 188 6.43 6.67 -6.69
CA VAL A 188 5.74 5.43 -7.06
C VAL A 188 6.30 4.88 -8.36
N THR A 189 6.66 3.60 -8.35
CA THR A 189 7.02 2.82 -9.53
C THR A 189 5.96 1.74 -9.73
N ILE A 190 5.41 1.65 -10.93
CA ILE A 190 4.43 0.61 -11.31
C ILE A 190 5.02 -0.24 -12.43
N GLU A 191 4.94 -1.55 -12.27
CA GLU A 191 5.51 -2.54 -13.18
C GLU A 191 4.45 -3.59 -13.52
N PHE A 192 4.34 -3.93 -14.79
CA PHE A 192 3.35 -4.86 -15.30
C PHE A 192 4.01 -6.15 -15.76
N HIS A 193 3.49 -7.28 -15.30
CA HIS A 193 4.03 -8.62 -15.54
C HIS A 193 2.93 -9.58 -15.96
#